data_AF-A0A7X8LJH3-F1
#
_entry.id   AF-A0A7X8LJH3-F1
#
_cell.length_a   1.000
_cell.length_b   1.000
_cell.length_c   1.000
_cell.angle_alpha   90.00
_cell.angle_beta   90.00
_cell.angle_gamma   90.00
#
_symmetry.space_group_name_H-M   'P 1'
#
loop_
_entity.id
_entity.type
_entity.pdbx_description
1 polymer ?
#
loop_
_entity_poly.entity_id
_entity_poly.type
_entity_poly.pdbx_seq_one_letter_code
_entity_poly.pdbx_strand_id
1 'polypeptide(L)'
;MNTTSAKWLVLANDFIRDDTFVIRTERHGFAFIPGQHVTLGLEGAGINREYSIYSGCNDDYLEFIVKIHPGSDSATALGALKPGAAVALAGPYGAFHLPPDFNTSTPVWFFAAGVGIAPFRSIIRSTPDIDYHIVHGVREAADAYGRHFYDPTRHLTCCSRLSDGDFHGRVTVWLQQNIIPCNALVFICGSANMVADTYECLRTQGLHSDQLLTEVFF
;
A
#
# COMPACT_ATOMS: atom_id res chain seq x y z
N MET A 1 38.07 -0.54 10.60
CA MET A 1 37.61 0.01 9.31
C MET A 1 36.18 0.46 9.52
N ASN A 2 35.91 1.77 9.43
CA ASN A 2 34.57 2.33 9.61
C ASN A 2 33.69 1.86 8.44
N THR A 3 32.87 0.84 8.66
CA THR A 3 31.74 0.56 7.77
C THR A 3 30.72 1.66 7.99
N THR A 4 30.80 2.72 7.19
CA THR A 4 29.71 3.68 7.09
C THR A 4 28.53 2.88 6.55
N SER A 5 27.56 2.54 7.40
CA SER A 5 26.27 2.02 6.94
C SER A 5 25.77 2.94 5.85
N ALA A 6 25.36 2.37 4.71
CA ALA A 6 24.87 3.17 3.60
C ALA A 6 23.75 4.09 4.12
N LYS A 7 23.91 5.40 3.90
CA LYS A 7 22.85 6.36 4.21
C LYS A 7 21.88 6.34 3.03
N TRP A 8 20.60 6.15 3.30
CA TRP A 8 19.57 6.34 2.28
C TRP A 8 19.26 7.81 2.19
N LEU A 9 19.49 8.41 1.02
CA LEU A 9 19.15 9.81 0.78
C LEU A 9 17.76 9.93 0.16
N VAL A 10 17.04 10.96 0.57
CA VAL A 10 15.78 11.38 -0.06
C VAL A 10 16.10 11.92 -1.46
N LEU A 11 15.42 11.41 -2.47
CA LEU A 11 15.49 11.88 -3.85
C LEU A 11 14.36 12.86 -4.17
N ALA A 12 13.16 12.61 -3.65
CA ALA A 12 11.98 13.45 -3.82
C ALA A 12 11.04 13.31 -2.62
N ASN A 13 10.22 14.32 -2.37
CA ASN A 13 9.22 14.31 -1.30
C ASN A 13 8.04 15.20 -1.71
N ASP A 14 7.02 14.58 -2.30
CA ASP A 14 5.95 15.28 -3.00
C ASP A 14 4.62 15.10 -2.26
N PHE A 15 4.05 16.21 -1.78
CA PHE A 15 2.69 16.21 -1.23
C PHE A 15 1.68 16.03 -2.35
N ILE A 16 0.89 14.96 -2.26
CA ILE A 16 -0.20 14.64 -3.20
C ILE A 16 -1.57 15.06 -2.65
N ARG A 17 -1.66 15.27 -1.33
CA ARG A 17 -2.77 15.90 -0.59
C ARG A 17 -2.17 16.69 0.58
N ASP A 18 -2.97 17.53 1.25
CA ASP A 18 -2.52 18.34 2.39
C ASP A 18 -1.89 17.51 3.53
N ASP A 19 -2.37 16.26 3.72
CA ASP A 19 -1.92 15.36 4.78
C ASP A 19 -1.22 14.10 4.24
N THR A 20 -0.90 14.03 2.94
CA THR A 20 -0.38 12.80 2.34
C THR A 20 0.71 13.12 1.31
N PHE A 21 1.86 12.47 1.43
CA PHE A 21 3.01 12.66 0.56
C PHE A 21 3.60 11.34 0.08
N VAL A 22 4.33 11.39 -1.02
CA VAL A 22 5.18 10.29 -1.51
C VAL A 22 6.63 10.70 -1.31
N ILE A 23 7.35 9.94 -0.47
CA ILE A 23 8.78 10.11 -0.27
C ILE A 23 9.52 9.05 -1.09
N ARG A 24 10.47 9.51 -1.91
CA ARG A 24 11.34 8.66 -2.72
C ARG A 24 12.75 8.69 -2.14
N THR A 25 13.40 7.53 -2.03
CA THR A 25 14.78 7.40 -1.56
C THR A 25 15.64 6.67 -2.57
N GLU A 26 16.95 6.80 -2.41
CA GLU A 26 17.90 5.89 -3.05
C GLU A 26 17.58 4.44 -2.69
N ARG A 27 17.98 3.52 -3.57
CA ARG A 27 17.76 2.08 -3.40
C ARG A 27 18.98 1.32 -2.89
N HIS A 28 20.19 1.70 -3.28
CA HIS A 28 21.43 1.00 -2.91
C HIS A 28 21.40 -0.51 -3.16
N GLY A 29 20.73 -0.96 -4.23
CA GLY A 29 20.58 -2.39 -4.54
C GLY A 29 19.68 -3.17 -3.57
N PHE A 30 18.92 -2.48 -2.70
CA PHE A 30 17.98 -3.11 -1.76
C PHE A 30 16.98 -4.00 -2.50
N ALA A 31 16.99 -5.29 -2.17
CA ALA A 31 16.11 -6.30 -2.75
C ALA A 31 14.94 -6.55 -1.80
N PHE A 32 13.74 -6.71 -2.35
CA PHE A 32 12.52 -7.01 -1.60
C PHE A 32 11.53 -7.74 -2.50
N ILE A 33 10.58 -8.44 -1.89
CA ILE A 33 9.44 -9.06 -2.57
C ILE A 33 8.28 -8.03 -2.60
N PRO A 34 7.66 -7.75 -3.76
CA PRO A 34 6.56 -6.79 -3.85
C PRO A 34 5.44 -7.06 -2.84
N GLY A 35 5.05 -6.01 -2.12
CA GLY A 35 4.11 -6.08 -1.00
C GLY A 35 4.75 -6.10 0.39
N GLN A 36 6.07 -6.29 0.50
CA GLN A 36 6.82 -6.12 1.75
C GLN A 36 6.90 -4.66 2.22
N HIS A 37 7.23 -4.49 3.49
CA HIS A 37 7.42 -3.20 4.13
C HIS A 37 8.83 -3.03 4.71
N VAL A 38 9.16 -1.80 5.11
CA VAL A 38 10.38 -1.45 5.84
C VAL A 38 10.02 -0.64 7.07
N THR A 39 10.94 -0.55 8.02
CA THR A 39 10.92 0.56 8.98
C THR A 39 11.62 1.76 8.34
N LEU A 40 10.93 2.91 8.32
CA LEU A 40 11.45 4.19 7.84
C LEU A 40 11.35 5.23 8.96
N GLY A 41 12.38 6.05 9.11
CA GLY A 41 12.39 7.14 10.07
C GLY A 41 13.50 8.14 9.80
N LEU A 42 13.61 9.13 10.68
CA LEU A 42 14.71 10.09 10.63
C LEU A 42 16.00 9.45 11.10
N GLU A 43 17.10 9.72 10.41
CA GLU A 43 18.43 9.27 10.81
C GLU A 43 18.75 9.73 12.24
N GLY A 44 19.10 8.78 13.12
CA GLY A 44 19.49 9.06 14.50
C GLY A 44 18.35 9.41 15.47
N ALA A 45 17.09 9.44 15.03
CA ALA A 45 15.95 9.78 15.91
C ALA A 45 15.43 8.62 16.75
N GLY A 46 15.73 7.37 16.38
CA GLY A 46 15.25 6.16 17.08
C GLY A 46 13.73 5.92 16.97
N ILE A 47 13.01 6.75 16.22
CA ILE A 47 11.57 6.61 15.95
C ILE A 47 11.40 6.22 14.49
N ASN A 48 11.13 4.93 14.26
CA ASN A 48 10.78 4.42 12.95
C ASN A 48 9.33 3.90 12.96
N ARG A 49 8.68 3.98 11.80
CA ARG A 49 7.37 3.38 11.55
C ARG A 49 7.46 2.44 10.36
N GLU A 50 6.56 1.48 10.32
CA GLU A 50 6.45 0.55 9.20
C GLU A 50 5.74 1.24 8.04
N TYR A 51 6.31 1.13 6.84
CA TYR A 51 5.71 1.59 5.61
C TYR A 51 5.91 0.54 4.53
N SER A 52 4.80 0.09 3.93
CA SER A 52 4.84 -0.79 2.77
C SER A 52 5.56 -0.08 1.63
N ILE A 53 6.43 -0.81 0.94
CA ILE A 53 7.15 -0.27 -0.21
C ILE A 53 6.12 -0.01 -1.31
N TYR A 54 6.08 1.23 -1.81
CA TYR A 54 5.13 1.68 -2.82
C TYR A 54 5.66 1.54 -4.25
N SER A 55 6.99 1.52 -4.42
CA SER A 55 7.66 1.28 -5.71
C SER A 55 7.68 -0.21 -6.08
N GLY A 56 7.96 -0.49 -7.36
CA GLY A 56 8.15 -1.85 -7.86
C GLY A 56 9.55 -2.41 -7.53
N CYS A 57 9.67 -3.73 -7.51
CA CYS A 57 10.95 -4.39 -7.20
C CYS A 57 12.03 -4.16 -8.28
N ASN A 58 11.67 -3.66 -9.46
CA ASN A 58 12.59 -3.33 -10.55
C ASN A 58 12.89 -1.81 -10.68
N ASP A 59 12.28 -0.95 -9.86
CA ASP A 59 12.57 0.48 -9.87
C ASP A 59 13.98 0.77 -9.32
N ASP A 60 14.65 1.80 -9.82
CA ASP A 60 15.98 2.23 -9.34
C ASP A 60 15.92 3.03 -8.02
N TYR A 61 14.71 3.25 -7.50
CA TYR A 61 14.42 3.95 -6.24
C TYR A 61 13.47 3.15 -5.34
N LEU A 62 13.37 3.57 -4.08
CA LEU A 62 12.30 3.15 -3.17
C LEU A 62 11.29 4.30 -3.01
N GLU A 63 9.99 4.01 -3.07
CA GLU A 63 8.93 4.96 -2.76
C GLU A 63 8.09 4.49 -1.58
N PHE A 64 7.61 5.44 -0.79
CA PHE A 64 6.65 5.20 0.29
C PHE A 64 5.58 6.27 0.23
N ILE A 65 4.31 5.88 0.31
CA ILE A 65 3.20 6.81 0.49
C ILE A 65 2.88 6.93 1.98
N VAL A 66 2.92 8.14 2.50
CA VAL A 66 2.80 8.43 3.92
C VAL A 66 1.64 9.38 4.16
N LYS A 67 0.72 8.98 5.04
CA LYS A 67 -0.34 9.85 5.55
C LYS A 67 0.02 10.37 6.93
N ILE A 68 -0.12 11.67 7.14
CA ILE A 68 0.09 12.34 8.41
C ILE A 68 -1.22 12.26 9.22
N HIS A 69 -1.20 11.45 10.26
CA HIS A 69 -2.26 11.44 11.26
C HIS A 69 -2.02 12.53 12.32
N PRO A 70 -3.07 13.13 12.89
CA PRO A 70 -2.92 14.08 14.00
C PRO A 70 -2.07 13.49 15.13
N GLY A 71 -1.02 14.21 15.54
CA GLY A 71 -0.07 13.75 16.58
C GLY A 71 1.04 12.80 16.08
N SER A 72 1.16 12.56 14.77
CA SER A 72 2.24 11.76 14.21
C SER A 72 3.49 12.61 13.95
N ASP A 73 4.34 12.76 14.98
CA ASP A 73 5.59 13.52 14.88
C ASP A 73 6.54 12.93 13.82
N SER A 74 6.60 11.59 13.71
CA SER A 74 7.47 10.92 12.73
C SER A 74 7.02 11.17 11.29
N ALA A 75 5.72 11.05 10.99
CA ALA A 75 5.20 11.31 9.65
C ALA A 75 5.33 12.80 9.28
N THR A 76 5.09 13.70 10.25
CA THR A 76 5.26 15.15 10.07
C THR A 76 6.72 15.48 9.74
N ALA A 77 7.67 14.91 10.49
CA ALA A 77 9.08 15.14 10.26
C ALA A 77 9.57 14.57 8.93
N LEU A 78 9.11 13.38 8.53
CA LEU A 78 9.37 12.81 7.21
C LEU A 78 8.83 13.70 6.09
N GLY A 79 7.62 14.25 6.24
CA GLY A 79 7.01 15.17 5.27
C GLY A 79 7.79 16.49 5.12
N ALA A 80 8.52 16.92 6.14
CA ALA A 80 9.34 18.14 6.08
C ALA A 80 10.68 17.94 5.35
N LEU A 81 11.10 16.70 5.09
CA LEU A 81 12.40 16.41 4.47
C LEU A 81 12.49 16.93 3.04
N LYS A 82 13.70 17.32 2.65
CA LYS A 82 14.05 17.77 1.30
C LYS A 82 15.03 16.79 0.64
N PRO A 83 15.12 16.79 -0.70
CA PRO A 83 16.12 16.00 -1.40
C PRO A 83 17.54 16.19 -0.83
N GLY A 84 18.28 15.10 -0.68
CA GLY A 84 19.60 15.04 -0.04
C GLY A 84 19.58 14.83 1.47
N ALA A 85 18.41 14.89 2.13
CA ALA A 85 18.30 14.52 3.54
C ALA A 85 18.48 13.00 3.74
N ALA A 86 19.10 12.59 4.84
CA ALA A 86 19.27 11.18 5.18
C ALA A 86 18.06 10.64 5.96
N VAL A 87 17.69 9.39 5.68
CA VAL A 87 16.69 8.63 6.41
C VAL A 87 17.27 7.31 6.91
N ALA A 88 16.73 6.82 8.03
CA ALA A 88 17.00 5.48 8.52
C ALA A 88 16.01 4.50 7.88
N LEU A 89 16.53 3.43 7.28
CA LEU A 89 15.74 2.39 6.65
C LEU A 89 16.25 1.02 7.11
N ALA A 90 15.33 0.14 7.52
CA ALA A 90 15.65 -1.27 7.78
C ALA A 90 14.54 -2.21 7.30
N GLY A 91 14.93 -3.38 6.79
CA GLY A 91 14.04 -4.35 6.14
C GLY A 91 14.79 -5.18 5.10
N PRO A 92 14.09 -5.84 4.17
CA PRO A 92 12.62 -5.87 4.06
C PRO A 92 11.97 -6.79 5.11
N TYR A 93 10.69 -6.56 5.41
CA TYR A 93 9.89 -7.34 6.34
C TYR A 93 8.51 -7.69 5.75
N GLY A 94 7.81 -8.62 6.38
CA GLY A 94 6.45 -9.02 6.01
C GLY A 94 6.38 -10.17 5.01
N ALA A 95 5.22 -10.83 5.01
CA ALA A 95 4.85 -11.94 4.13
C ALA A 95 3.64 -11.59 3.23
N PHE A 96 3.31 -10.30 3.12
CA PHE A 96 2.16 -9.78 2.38
C PHE A 96 2.47 -9.66 0.89
N HIS A 97 2.77 -10.79 0.26
CA HIS A 97 3.20 -10.87 -1.13
C HIS A 97 2.56 -12.07 -1.85
N LEU A 98 2.66 -12.10 -3.18
CA LEU A 98 2.22 -13.25 -3.97
C LEU A 98 3.01 -14.52 -3.59
N PRO A 99 2.39 -15.71 -3.62
CA PRO A 99 3.10 -16.98 -3.48
C PRO A 99 4.18 -17.15 -4.56
N PRO A 100 5.31 -17.83 -4.27
CA PRO A 100 6.37 -18.07 -5.27
C PRO A 100 5.89 -18.84 -6.51
N ASP A 101 4.88 -19.69 -6.36
CA ASP A 101 4.25 -20.52 -7.40
C ASP A 101 2.94 -19.91 -7.94
N PHE A 102 2.73 -18.60 -7.71
CA PHE A 102 1.53 -17.90 -8.16
C PHE A 102 1.33 -18.00 -9.68
N ASN A 103 0.14 -18.44 -10.07
CA ASN A 103 -0.30 -18.46 -11.47
C ASN A 103 -0.94 -17.11 -11.83
N THR A 104 -0.40 -16.41 -12.83
CA THR A 104 -0.91 -15.09 -13.27
C THR A 104 -2.34 -15.11 -13.82
N SER A 105 -2.86 -16.29 -14.17
CA SER A 105 -4.28 -16.48 -14.54
C SER A 105 -5.23 -16.57 -13.34
N THR A 106 -4.71 -16.66 -12.11
CA THR A 106 -5.53 -16.61 -10.90
C THR A 106 -5.93 -15.15 -10.65
N PRO A 107 -7.23 -14.83 -10.58
CA PRO A 107 -7.67 -13.46 -10.36
C PRO A 107 -7.26 -12.98 -8.97
N VAL A 108 -6.68 -11.78 -8.89
CA VAL A 108 -6.24 -11.16 -7.64
C VAL A 108 -7.14 -9.98 -7.29
N TRP A 109 -7.69 -10.00 -6.08
CA TRP A 109 -8.51 -8.91 -5.57
C TRP A 109 -7.80 -8.15 -4.46
N PHE A 110 -7.73 -6.84 -4.62
CA PHE A 110 -7.06 -5.91 -3.72
C PHE A 110 -8.10 -5.02 -3.04
N PHE A 111 -8.32 -5.21 -1.74
CA PHE A 111 -9.19 -4.35 -0.93
C PHE A 111 -8.34 -3.37 -0.13
N ALA A 112 -8.38 -2.09 -0.50
CA ALA A 112 -7.57 -1.03 0.11
C ALA A 112 -8.44 -0.04 0.88
N ALA A 113 -7.90 0.56 1.95
CA ALA A 113 -8.44 1.80 2.51
C ALA A 113 -7.34 2.86 2.62
N GLY A 114 -7.57 4.04 2.02
CA GLY A 114 -6.61 5.14 2.02
C GLY A 114 -5.23 4.69 1.52
N VAL A 115 -4.17 4.95 2.29
CA VAL A 115 -2.79 4.57 1.93
C VAL A 115 -2.52 3.06 1.97
N GLY A 116 -3.48 2.23 2.41
CA GLY A 116 -3.43 0.77 2.30
C GLY A 116 -3.31 0.22 0.86
N ILE A 117 -3.44 1.09 -0.14
CA ILE A 117 -3.14 0.75 -1.54
C ILE A 117 -1.64 0.56 -1.81
N ALA A 118 -0.77 0.98 -0.88
CA ALA A 118 0.68 0.99 -1.06
C ALA A 118 1.28 -0.35 -1.52
N PRO A 119 1.09 -1.48 -0.80
CA PRO A 119 1.62 -2.77 -1.22
C PRO A 119 1.08 -3.23 -2.58
N PHE A 120 -0.16 -2.84 -2.93
CA PHE A 120 -0.80 -3.25 -4.17
C PHE A 120 -0.16 -2.58 -5.38
N ARG A 121 0.22 -1.29 -5.27
CA ARG A 121 1.02 -0.66 -6.33
C ARG A 121 2.32 -1.40 -6.56
N SER A 122 3.01 -1.80 -5.49
CA SER A 122 4.26 -2.54 -5.59
C SER A 122 4.07 -3.87 -6.32
N ILE A 123 3.06 -4.66 -5.92
CA ILE A 123 2.73 -5.94 -6.56
C ILE A 123 2.39 -5.75 -8.04
N ILE A 124 1.42 -4.88 -8.35
CA ILE A 124 0.95 -4.67 -9.74
C ILE A 124 2.07 -4.15 -10.64
N ARG A 125 2.90 -3.22 -10.14
CA ARG A 125 4.02 -2.67 -10.90
C ARG A 125 5.14 -3.68 -11.15
N SER A 126 5.23 -4.72 -10.32
CA SER A 126 6.30 -5.72 -10.37
C SER A 126 5.91 -7.03 -11.04
N THR A 127 4.62 -7.25 -11.25
CA THR A 127 4.07 -8.49 -11.81
C THR A 127 3.30 -8.17 -13.09
N PRO A 128 3.98 -8.14 -14.26
CA PRO A 128 3.32 -7.98 -15.55
C PRO A 128 2.21 -9.01 -15.75
N ASP A 129 1.18 -8.63 -16.50
CA ASP A 129 0.07 -9.49 -16.93
C ASP A 129 -0.77 -10.11 -15.80
N ILE A 130 -0.60 -9.66 -14.54
CA ILE A 130 -1.46 -10.07 -13.44
C ILE A 130 -2.93 -9.69 -13.72
N ASP A 131 -3.83 -10.66 -13.54
CA ASP A 131 -5.26 -10.39 -13.55
C ASP A 131 -5.68 -9.83 -12.19
N TYR A 132 -5.95 -8.52 -12.14
CA TYR A 132 -6.19 -7.83 -10.88
C TYR A 132 -7.44 -6.95 -10.90
N HIS A 133 -8.04 -6.81 -9.71
CA HIS A 133 -9.10 -5.85 -9.43
C HIS A 133 -8.83 -5.15 -8.10
N ILE A 134 -8.99 -3.83 -8.07
CA ILE A 134 -8.84 -3.01 -6.86
C ILE A 134 -10.21 -2.47 -6.45
N VAL A 135 -10.55 -2.65 -5.18
CA VAL A 135 -11.66 -1.97 -4.50
C VAL A 135 -11.08 -1.06 -3.43
N HIS A 136 -11.02 0.24 -3.72
CA HIS A 136 -10.32 1.24 -2.91
C HIS A 136 -11.30 2.11 -2.13
N GLY A 137 -11.34 1.94 -0.81
CA GLY A 137 -12.10 2.75 0.11
C GLY A 137 -11.41 4.07 0.45
N VAL A 138 -12.04 5.17 0.09
CA VAL A 138 -11.55 6.53 0.34
C VAL A 138 -12.67 7.43 0.86
N ARG A 139 -12.34 8.69 1.16
CA ARG A 139 -13.33 9.66 1.64
C ARG A 139 -14.01 10.36 0.47
N GLU A 140 -13.22 10.70 -0.53
CA GLU A 140 -13.59 11.40 -1.77
C GLU A 140 -12.67 10.92 -2.90
N ALA A 141 -13.07 11.11 -4.16
CA ALA A 141 -12.34 10.56 -5.30
C ALA A 141 -10.92 11.12 -5.44
N ALA A 142 -10.69 12.35 -4.94
CA ALA A 142 -9.36 12.96 -4.90
C ALA A 142 -8.36 12.20 -4.00
N ASP A 143 -8.84 11.37 -3.08
CA ASP A 143 -8.02 10.54 -2.19
C ASP A 143 -7.73 9.14 -2.79
N ALA A 144 -8.13 8.87 -4.04
CA ALA A 144 -7.78 7.65 -4.77
C ALA A 144 -6.30 7.68 -5.19
N TYR A 145 -5.41 7.51 -4.20
CA TYR A 145 -3.97 7.68 -4.34
C TYR A 145 -3.40 6.84 -5.48
N GLY A 146 -2.75 7.50 -6.44
CA GLY A 146 -2.13 6.82 -7.58
C GLY A 146 -3.13 6.23 -8.58
N ARG A 147 -4.41 6.65 -8.58
CA ARG A 147 -5.45 6.13 -9.49
C ARG A 147 -5.02 6.05 -10.96
N HIS A 148 -4.21 7.01 -11.42
CA HIS A 148 -3.70 7.08 -12.79
C HIS A 148 -2.66 6.01 -13.15
N PHE A 149 -2.12 5.27 -12.17
CA PHE A 149 -1.19 4.15 -12.41
C PHE A 149 -1.89 2.84 -12.77
N TYR A 150 -3.20 2.76 -12.55
CA TYR A 150 -3.98 1.54 -12.73
C TYR A 150 -4.85 1.63 -13.98
N ASP A 151 -5.24 0.47 -14.51
CA ASP A 151 -6.28 0.42 -15.53
C ASP A 151 -7.59 0.92 -14.90
N PRO A 152 -8.25 1.94 -15.47
CA PRO A 152 -9.47 2.51 -14.90
C PRO A 152 -10.63 1.51 -14.83
N THR A 153 -10.62 0.45 -15.64
CA THR A 153 -11.62 -0.63 -15.60
C THR A 153 -11.38 -1.64 -14.48
N ARG A 154 -10.17 -1.62 -13.90
CA ARG A 154 -9.73 -2.54 -12.83
C ARG A 154 -9.61 -1.86 -11.47
N HIS A 155 -9.93 -0.58 -11.36
CA HIS A 155 -9.85 0.19 -10.13
C HIS A 155 -11.17 0.87 -9.79
N LEU A 156 -11.88 0.29 -8.84
CA LEU A 156 -13.14 0.79 -8.32
C LEU A 156 -12.91 1.60 -7.03
N THR A 157 -13.35 2.85 -7.03
CA THR A 157 -13.24 3.75 -5.87
C THR A 157 -14.57 3.82 -5.10
N CYS A 158 -14.54 3.38 -3.83
CA CYS A 158 -15.65 3.50 -2.88
C CYS A 158 -15.48 4.77 -2.03
N CYS A 159 -16.27 5.81 -2.30
CA CYS A 159 -16.21 7.08 -1.57
C CYS A 159 -17.25 7.12 -0.45
N SER A 160 -16.77 7.25 0.79
CA SER A 160 -17.61 7.18 2.00
C SER A 160 -18.19 8.53 2.46
N ARG A 161 -17.68 9.66 1.98
CA ARG A 161 -18.19 11.01 2.32
C ARG A 161 -18.83 11.71 1.15
N LEU A 162 -18.16 11.74 0.00
CA LEU A 162 -18.69 12.31 -1.22
C LEU A 162 -19.22 11.20 -2.15
N SER A 163 -20.12 11.56 -3.05
CA SER A 163 -20.66 10.66 -4.09
C SER A 163 -19.98 10.92 -5.43
N ASP A 164 -18.65 11.06 -5.40
CA ASP A 164 -17.79 11.45 -6.52
C ASP A 164 -16.90 10.31 -7.04
N GLY A 165 -16.95 9.13 -6.40
CA GLY A 165 -16.30 7.90 -6.85
C GLY A 165 -17.22 6.99 -7.66
N ASP A 166 -16.73 5.79 -7.95
CA ASP A 166 -17.47 4.76 -8.70
C ASP A 166 -18.62 4.15 -7.87
N PHE A 167 -18.47 4.16 -6.54
CA PHE A 167 -19.49 3.70 -5.59
C PHE A 167 -19.56 4.63 -4.37
N HIS A 168 -20.78 4.95 -3.92
CA HIS A 168 -20.97 5.73 -2.69
C HIS A 168 -21.14 4.80 -1.49
N GLY A 169 -20.13 4.75 -0.62
CA GLY A 169 -20.12 3.91 0.57
C GLY A 169 -18.73 3.38 0.91
N ARG A 170 -18.66 2.46 1.87
CA ARG A 170 -17.42 1.74 2.22
C ARG A 170 -17.24 0.52 1.33
N VAL A 171 -16.01 0.00 1.25
CA VAL A 171 -15.67 -1.25 0.55
C VAL A 171 -16.57 -2.42 0.97
N THR A 172 -16.93 -2.49 2.25
CA THR A 172 -17.77 -3.55 2.81
C THR A 172 -19.21 -3.48 2.31
N VAL A 173 -19.75 -2.27 2.09
CA VAL A 173 -21.11 -2.09 1.54
C VAL A 173 -21.13 -2.51 0.07
N TRP A 174 -20.09 -2.15 -0.68
CA TRP A 174 -19.93 -2.63 -2.06
C TRP A 174 -19.82 -4.16 -2.11
N LEU A 175 -19.01 -4.74 -1.22
CA LEU A 175 -18.79 -6.19 -1.16
C LEU A 175 -20.04 -6.99 -0.76
N GLN A 176 -20.96 -6.41 0.02
CA GLN A 176 -22.26 -7.04 0.30
C GLN A 176 -23.15 -7.19 -0.94
N GLN A 177 -22.89 -6.40 -1.99
CA GLN A 177 -23.66 -6.38 -3.23
C GLN A 177 -22.97 -7.12 -4.38
N ASN A 178 -21.72 -7.57 -4.17
CA ASN A 178 -20.86 -8.13 -5.21
C ASN A 178 -20.16 -9.40 -4.69
N ILE A 179 -20.11 -10.43 -5.53
CA ILE A 179 -19.49 -11.70 -5.18
C ILE A 179 -18.09 -11.78 -5.75
N ILE A 180 -17.13 -12.18 -4.91
CA ILE A 180 -15.75 -12.43 -5.34
C ILE A 180 -15.63 -13.87 -5.83
N PRO A 181 -14.96 -14.12 -6.98
CA PRO A 181 -14.74 -15.47 -7.47
C PRO A 181 -14.09 -16.35 -6.40
N CYS A 182 -14.62 -17.56 -6.21
CA CYS A 182 -14.12 -18.47 -5.17
C CYS A 182 -12.69 -18.97 -5.43
N ASN A 183 -12.17 -18.83 -6.64
CA ASN A 183 -10.79 -19.15 -7.00
C ASN A 183 -9.83 -17.94 -6.90
N ALA A 184 -10.30 -16.79 -6.42
CA ALA A 184 -9.47 -15.60 -6.30
C ALA A 184 -8.44 -15.72 -5.16
N LEU A 185 -7.31 -15.05 -5.34
CA LEU A 185 -6.40 -14.69 -4.25
C LEU A 185 -6.73 -13.27 -3.81
N VAL A 186 -6.88 -13.03 -2.51
CA VAL A 186 -7.35 -11.74 -2.00
C VAL A 186 -6.37 -11.15 -1.01
N PHE A 187 -6.08 -9.87 -1.20
CA PHE A 187 -5.27 -9.07 -0.29
C PHE A 187 -6.12 -7.94 0.29
N ILE A 188 -6.03 -7.73 1.59
CA ILE A 188 -6.80 -6.72 2.32
C ILE A 188 -5.84 -5.86 3.13
N CYS A 189 -5.84 -4.54 2.88
CA CYS A 189 -4.91 -3.63 3.53
C CYS A 189 -5.56 -2.28 3.89
N GLY A 190 -5.44 -1.87 5.15
CA GLY A 190 -5.99 -0.61 5.64
C GLY A 190 -6.20 -0.59 7.14
N SER A 191 -7.22 0.13 7.61
CA SER A 191 -7.52 0.21 9.04
C SER A 191 -8.01 -1.14 9.58
N ALA A 192 -7.74 -1.41 10.87
CA ALA A 192 -8.13 -2.65 11.54
C ALA A 192 -9.61 -3.02 11.33
N ASN A 193 -10.51 -2.04 11.45
CA ASN A 193 -11.94 -2.25 11.25
C ASN A 193 -12.26 -2.63 9.79
N MET A 194 -11.66 -1.95 8.81
CA MET A 194 -11.90 -2.29 7.40
C MET A 194 -11.40 -3.70 7.09
N VAL A 195 -10.20 -4.05 7.57
CA VAL A 195 -9.61 -5.37 7.36
C VAL A 195 -10.49 -6.46 7.95
N ALA A 196 -10.90 -6.30 9.22
CA ALA A 196 -11.76 -7.28 9.90
C ALA A 196 -13.11 -7.44 9.20
N ASP A 197 -13.82 -6.34 8.93
CA ASP A 197 -15.15 -6.39 8.30
C ASP A 197 -15.10 -6.99 6.88
N THR A 198 -14.06 -6.67 6.11
CA THR A 198 -13.87 -7.19 4.74
C THR A 198 -13.53 -8.68 4.78
N TYR A 199 -12.64 -9.09 5.69
CA TYR A 199 -12.28 -10.49 5.89
C TYR A 199 -13.52 -11.34 6.21
N GLU A 200 -14.33 -10.93 7.19
CA GLU A 200 -15.56 -11.64 7.56
C GLU A 200 -16.58 -11.72 6.42
N CYS A 201 -16.70 -10.67 5.62
CA CYS A 201 -17.57 -10.67 4.45
C CYS A 201 -17.10 -11.71 3.41
N LEU A 202 -15.80 -11.76 3.11
CA LEU A 202 -15.23 -12.74 2.17
C LEU A 202 -15.34 -14.18 2.68
N ARG A 203 -15.16 -14.41 3.98
CA ARG A 203 -15.39 -15.72 4.60
C ARG A 203 -16.85 -16.14 4.49
N THR A 204 -17.79 -15.21 4.65
CA THR A 204 -19.23 -15.45 4.46
C THR A 204 -19.57 -15.79 3.00
N GLN A 205 -18.84 -15.22 2.04
CA GLN A 205 -18.95 -15.59 0.61
C GLN A 205 -18.30 -16.94 0.27
N GLY A 206 -17.57 -17.56 1.20
CA GLY A 206 -17.01 -18.90 1.06
C GLY A 206 -15.53 -18.95 0.67
N LEU A 207 -14.81 -17.83 0.58
CA LEU A 207 -13.36 -17.84 0.34
C LEU A 207 -12.63 -18.41 1.56
N HIS A 208 -11.68 -19.31 1.34
CA HIS A 208 -10.88 -19.94 2.40
C HIS A 208 -9.79 -19.00 2.95
N SER A 209 -9.37 -19.21 4.20
CA SER A 209 -8.39 -18.33 4.87
C SER A 209 -7.02 -18.32 4.21
N ASP A 210 -6.62 -19.40 3.54
CA ASP A 210 -5.39 -19.49 2.76
C ASP A 210 -5.42 -18.64 1.48
N GLN A 211 -6.61 -18.20 1.05
CA GLN A 211 -6.80 -17.27 -0.05
C GLN A 211 -6.79 -15.80 0.41
N LEU A 212 -6.80 -15.54 1.72
CA LEU A 212 -6.98 -14.20 2.29
C LEU A 212 -5.71 -13.75 3.01
N LEU A 213 -4.97 -12.84 2.39
CA LEU A 213 -3.83 -12.16 3.01
C LEU A 213 -4.30 -10.83 3.59
N THR A 214 -3.87 -10.49 4.80
CA THR A 214 -4.24 -9.24 5.47
C THR A 214 -3.03 -8.49 6.04
N GLU A 215 -3.04 -7.17 5.95
CA GLU A 215 -2.08 -6.29 6.63
C GLU A 215 -2.83 -5.09 7.23
N VAL A 216 -2.65 -4.82 8.52
CA VAL A 216 -3.33 -3.74 9.25
C VAL A 216 -2.38 -2.57 9.44
N PHE A 217 -2.84 -1.37 9.09
CA PHE A 217 -2.11 -0.13 9.34
C PHE A 217 -2.60 0.53 10.64
N PHE A 218 -1.65 1.09 11.39
CA PHE A 218 -1.87 1.74 12.69
C PHE A 218 -1.56 3.23 12.63
#